data_AF-A0A8T7DXG5-F1
#
_entry.id   AF-A0A8T7DXG5-F1
#
_cell.length_a   1.000
_cell.length_b   1.000
_cell.length_c   1.000
_cell.angle_alpha   90.00
_cell.angle_beta   90.00
_cell.angle_gamma   90.00
#
_symmetry.space_group_name_H-M   'P 1'
#
loop_
_entity.id
_entity.type
_entity.pdbx_description
1 polymer ?
#
loop_
_entity_poly.entity_id
_entity_poly.type
_entity_poly.pdbx_seq_one_letter_code
_entity_poly.pdbx_strand_id
1 'polypeptide(L)'
;MKLIVAVLFVLLVWLQYKLWLGDGGIPEVLELEREIESVQTEVDRLQERNRALDAEVMDLKTGIEAIEERARSEMGMIKKDEIYYQVIDDDADPRVENGKSE
;
A
#
# COMPACT_ATOMS: atom_id res chain seq x y z
N MET A 1 -10.81 69.53 8.75
CA MET A 1 -10.15 68.67 7.74
C MET A 1 -9.04 67.80 8.36
N LYS A 2 -8.01 68.38 9.01
CA LYS A 2 -6.86 67.62 9.57
C LYS A 2 -7.24 66.56 10.63
N LEU A 3 -8.25 66.81 11.46
CA LEU A 3 -8.74 65.85 12.46
C LEU A 3 -9.39 64.60 11.84
N ILE A 4 -10.17 64.77 10.77
CA ILE A 4 -10.79 63.65 10.06
C ILE A 4 -9.71 62.75 9.44
N VAL A 5 -8.67 63.35 8.86
CA VAL A 5 -7.52 62.62 8.32
C VAL A 5 -6.77 61.85 9.41
N ALA A 6 -6.56 62.45 10.59
CA ALA A 6 -5.92 61.78 11.71
C ALA A 6 -6.73 60.58 12.22
N VAL A 7 -8.05 60.72 12.34
CA VAL A 7 -8.94 59.62 12.76
C VAL A 7 -8.94 58.50 11.72
N LEU A 8 -9.04 58.84 10.43
CA LEU A 8 -8.93 57.87 9.33
C LEU A 8 -7.59 57.13 9.34
N PHE A 9 -6.49 57.84 9.61
CA PHE A 9 -5.17 57.24 9.69
C PHE A 9 -5.05 56.25 10.85
N VAL A 10 -5.55 56.62 12.03
CA VAL A 10 -5.57 55.72 13.20
C VAL A 10 -6.42 54.49 12.92
N LEU A 11 -7.59 54.66 12.30
CA LEU A 11 -8.47 53.55 11.94
C LEU A 11 -7.83 52.63 10.90
N LEU A 12 -7.10 53.21 9.94
CA LEU A 12 -6.36 52.47 8.92
C LEU A 12 -5.23 51.64 9.56
N VAL A 13 -4.42 52.22 10.44
CA VAL A 13 -3.36 51.50 11.16
C VAL A 13 -3.93 50.38 12.02
N TRP A 14 -5.04 50.64 12.71
CA TRP A 14 -5.73 49.64 13.52
C TRP A 14 -6.25 48.47 12.66
N LEU A 15 -6.81 48.75 11.49
CA LEU A 15 -7.29 47.72 10.57
C LEU A 15 -6.14 46.91 9.97
N GLN A 16 -5.03 47.56 9.62
CA GLN A 16 -3.82 46.86 9.16
C GLN A 16 -3.26 45.93 10.24
N TYR A 17 -3.22 46.39 11.49
CA TYR A 17 -2.80 45.57 12.63
C TYR A 17 -3.74 44.38 12.84
N LYS A 18 -5.06 44.61 12.79
CA LYS A 18 -6.06 43.53 12.89
C LYS A 18 -5.94 42.53 11.74
N LEU A 19 -5.62 42.98 10.53
CA LEU A 19 -5.48 42.09 9.38
C LEU A 19 -4.24 41.20 9.49
N TRP A 20 -3.16 41.71 10.11
CA TRP A 20 -1.92 40.95 10.32
C TRP A 20 -1.99 40.00 11.52
N LEU A 21 -2.75 40.36 12.58
CA LEU A 21 -2.86 39.58 13.83
C LEU A 21 -4.22 38.90 14.06
N GLY A 22 -5.20 39.08 13.17
CA GLY A 22 -6.52 38.49 13.28
C GLY A 22 -6.59 37.05 12.74
N ASP A 23 -7.75 36.43 12.94
CA ASP A 23 -8.16 35.02 12.70
C ASP A 23 -7.94 34.49 11.25
N GLY A 24 -6.72 34.64 10.73
CA GLY A 24 -6.31 34.27 9.37
C GLY A 24 -4.97 34.88 8.92
N GLY A 25 -4.21 35.51 9.83
CA GLY A 25 -2.88 36.04 9.56
C GLY A 25 -1.77 34.97 9.59
N ILE A 26 -0.54 35.39 9.27
CA ILE A 26 0.71 34.57 9.27
C ILE A 26 0.86 33.61 10.48
N PRO A 27 0.49 33.95 11.73
CA PRO A 27 0.64 32.99 12.84
C PRO A 27 -0.22 31.73 12.70
N GLU A 28 -1.41 31.80 12.11
CA GLU A 28 -2.30 30.64 11.96
C GLU A 28 -1.85 29.70 10.84
N VAL A 29 -1.26 30.26 9.78
CA VAL A 29 -0.60 29.46 8.73
C VAL A 29 0.64 28.76 9.28
N LEU A 30 1.43 29.41 10.13
CA LEU A 30 2.59 28.81 10.79
C LEU A 30 2.22 27.68 11.77
N GLU A 31 1.05 27.75 12.40
CA GLU A 31 0.57 26.70 13.30
C GLU A 31 0.06 25.49 12.50
N LEU A 32 -0.67 25.74 11.41
CA LEU A 32 -1.16 24.68 10.52
C LEU A 32 -0.03 23.97 9.77
N GLU A 33 1.03 24.69 9.39
CA GLU A 33 2.23 24.13 8.73
C GLU A 33 3.03 23.22 9.69
N ARG A 34 3.05 23.54 10.99
CA ARG A 34 3.68 22.69 12.02
C ARG A 34 2.90 21.40 12.29
N GLU A 35 1.57 21.43 12.20
CA GLU A 35 0.75 20.24 12.40
C GLU A 35 0.98 19.23 11.25
N ILE A 36 1.16 19.72 10.02
CA ILE A 36 1.45 18.91 8.83
C ILE A 36 2.82 18.19 8.93
N GLU A 37 3.85 18.87 9.46
CA GLU A 37 5.20 18.28 9.59
C GLU A 37 5.23 17.11 10.57
N SER A 38 4.42 17.18 11.64
CA SER A 38 4.34 16.10 12.63
C SER A 38 3.70 14.83 12.08
N VAL A 39 2.68 14.97 11.22
CA VAL A 39 1.92 13.84 10.66
C VAL A 39 2.72 13.11 9.57
N GLN A 40 3.52 13.84 8.79
CA GLN A 40 4.30 13.25 7.69
C GLN A 40 5.31 12.22 8.19
N THR A 41 5.97 12.49 9.33
CA THR A 41 6.98 11.58 9.90
C THR A 41 6.37 10.24 10.34
N GLU A 42 5.15 10.26 10.88
CA GLU A 42 4.47 9.05 11.33
C GLU A 42 3.93 8.22 10.16
N VAL A 43 3.44 8.89 9.12
CA VAL A 43 3.02 8.23 7.87
C VAL A 43 4.20 7.52 7.20
N ASP A 44 5.35 8.18 7.09
CA ASP A 44 6.54 7.60 6.45
C ASP A 44 7.03 6.35 7.21
N ARG A 45 7.04 6.42 8.55
CA ARG A 45 7.40 5.27 9.39
C ARG A 45 6.43 4.10 9.25
N LEU A 46 5.12 4.36 9.16
CA LEU A 46 4.12 3.32 8.96
C LEU A 46 4.24 2.69 7.56
N GLN A 47 4.52 3.48 6.53
CA GLN A 47 4.74 2.99 5.18
C GLN A 47 5.98 2.09 5.08
N GLU A 48 7.08 2.45 5.75
CA GLU A 48 8.29 1.62 5.75
C GLU A 48 8.05 0.25 6.42
N ARG A 49 7.36 0.23 7.56
CA ARG A 49 6.98 -1.02 8.24
C ARG A 49 6.03 -1.87 7.39
N ASN A 50 5.07 -1.23 6.72
CA ASN A 50 4.14 -1.94 5.85
C ASN A 50 4.89 -2.60 4.66
N ARG A 51 5.83 -1.89 4.03
CA ARG A 51 6.68 -2.45 2.97
C ARG A 51 7.52 -3.63 3.46
N ALA A 52 8.09 -3.53 4.67
CA ALA A 52 8.86 -4.63 5.24
C ALA A 52 8.00 -5.88 5.50
N LEU A 53 6.79 -5.69 6.06
CA LEU A 53 5.85 -6.78 6.30
C LEU A 53 5.34 -7.40 5.00
N ASP A 54 5.06 -6.61 3.98
CA ASP A 54 4.65 -7.13 2.67
C ASP A 54 5.75 -7.97 2.02
N ALA A 55 7.01 -7.53 2.15
CA ALA A 55 8.16 -8.30 1.67
C ALA A 55 8.30 -9.63 2.43
N GLU A 56 8.10 -9.63 3.75
CA GLU A 56 8.14 -10.84 4.57
C GLU A 56 7.00 -11.82 4.21
N VAL A 57 5.78 -11.30 3.99
CA VAL A 57 4.65 -12.11 3.53
C VAL A 57 4.91 -12.71 2.15
N MET A 58 5.52 -11.94 1.26
CA MET A 58 5.87 -12.42 -0.08
C MET A 58 6.94 -13.53 -0.01
N ASP A 59 7.99 -13.33 0.78
CA ASP A 59 9.04 -14.34 1.00
C ASP A 59 8.48 -15.64 1.59
N LEU A 60 7.61 -15.53 2.60
CA LEU A 60 6.93 -16.68 3.21
C LEU A 60 6.08 -17.45 2.19
N LYS A 61 5.35 -16.75 1.31
CA LYS A 61 4.54 -17.39 0.26
C LYS A 61 5.41 -18.09 -0.76
N THR A 62 6.44 -17.43 -1.27
CA THR A 62 7.36 -18.00 -2.25
C THR A 62 8.12 -19.21 -1.69
N GLY A 63 8.52 -19.15 -0.41
CA GLY A 63 9.15 -20.28 0.27
C GLY A 63 8.24 -21.52 0.37
N ILE A 64 6.96 -21.33 0.68
CA ILE A 64 5.98 -22.44 0.75
C ILE A 64 5.68 -23.00 -0.64
N GLU A 65 5.51 -22.14 -1.64
CA GLU A 65 5.28 -22.55 -3.03
C GLU A 65 6.46 -23.38 -3.58
N ALA A 66 7.70 -22.96 -3.31
CA ALA A 66 8.89 -23.71 -3.70
C ALA A 66 8.96 -25.09 -3.04
N ILE A 67 8.54 -25.21 -1.78
CA ILE A 67 8.45 -26.50 -1.08
C ILE A 67 7.33 -27.36 -1.67
N GLU A 68 6.17 -26.78 -1.97
CA GLU A 68 5.03 -27.48 -2.58
C GLU A 68 5.37 -28.02 -3.97
N GLU A 69 6.06 -27.24 -4.80
CA GLU A 69 6.50 -27.66 -6.13
C GLU A 69 7.47 -28.84 -6.05
N ARG A 70 8.43 -28.81 -5.11
CA ARG A 70 9.34 -29.93 -4.87
C ARG A 70 8.61 -31.18 -4.37
N ALA A 71 7.64 -31.01 -3.46
CA ALA A 71 6.82 -32.10 -2.95
C ALA A 71 5.98 -32.80 -4.04
N ARG A 72 5.42 -32.02 -4.96
CA ARG A 72 4.64 -32.53 -6.08
C ARG A 72 5.51 -33.19 -7.16
N SER A 73 6.61 -32.55 -7.54
CA SER A 73 7.48 -33.01 -8.63
C SER A 73 8.37 -34.20 -8.24
N GLU A 74 8.99 -34.19 -7.06
CA GLU A 74 9.93 -35.24 -6.64
C GLU A 74 9.25 -36.40 -5.92
N MET A 75 8.25 -36.09 -5.09
CA MET A 75 7.62 -37.10 -4.20
C MET A 75 6.22 -37.50 -4.65
N GLY A 76 5.66 -36.88 -5.70
CA GLY A 76 4.30 -37.15 -6.17
C GLY A 76 3.24 -36.89 -5.11
N MET A 77 3.54 -36.08 -4.09
CA MET A 77 2.61 -35.84 -2.99
C MET A 77 1.45 -34.96 -3.45
N ILE A 78 0.24 -35.35 -3.04
CA ILE A 78 -1.01 -34.64 -3.29
C ILE A 78 -1.62 -34.19 -1.96
N LYS A 79 -2.32 -33.05 -1.94
CA LYS A 79 -3.01 -32.60 -0.73
C LYS A 79 -4.15 -33.57 -0.38
N LYS A 80 -4.46 -33.66 0.92
CA LYS A 80 -5.42 -34.63 1.47
C LYS A 80 -6.83 -34.54 0.88
N ASP A 81 -7.21 -33.36 0.39
CA ASP A 81 -8.54 -33.05 -0.16
C ASP A 81 -8.46 -32.53 -1.61
N GLU A 82 -7.45 -32.93 -2.39
CA GLU A 82 -7.24 -32.50 -3.78
C GLU A 82 -7.64 -33.57 -4.80
N ILE A 83 -8.30 -33.17 -5.88
CA ILE A 83 -8.63 -34.04 -7.02
C ILE A 83 -7.49 -33.97 -8.03
N TYR A 84 -6.70 -35.04 -8.15
CA TYR A 84 -5.57 -35.14 -9.08
C TYR A 84 -6.00 -35.84 -10.38
N TYR A 85 -5.75 -35.19 -11.52
CA TYR A 85 -5.97 -35.75 -12.84
C TYR A 85 -4.64 -36.13 -13.47
N GLN A 86 -4.46 -37.41 -13.80
CA GLN A 86 -3.32 -37.90 -14.56
C GLN A 86 -3.77 -38.23 -15.98
N VAL A 87 -3.20 -37.56 -16.97
CA VAL A 87 -3.39 -37.92 -18.37
C VAL A 87 -2.42 -39.05 -18.68
N ILE A 88 -2.95 -40.21 -19.06
CA ILE A 88 -2.16 -41.36 -19.53
C ILE A 88 -2.29 -41.35 -21.06
N ASP A 89 -1.18 -41.33 -21.78
CA ASP A 89 -1.19 -41.45 -23.24
C ASP A 89 -1.65 -42.87 -23.63
N ASP A 90 -2.52 -42.96 -24.65
CA ASP A 90 -3.17 -44.21 -25.09
C ASP A 90 -2.17 -45.32 -25.50
N ASP A 91 -0.92 -44.96 -25.79
CA ASP A 91 0.15 -45.91 -26.15
C ASP A 91 0.59 -46.81 -24.97
N ALA A 92 0.19 -46.49 -23.74
CA ALA A 92 0.54 -47.25 -22.53
C ALA A 92 -0.58 -48.18 -22.03
N ASP A 93 -1.76 -48.23 -22.67
CA ASP A 93 -2.82 -49.18 -22.31
C ASP A 93 -2.58 -50.54 -23.02
N PRO A 94 -2.19 -51.61 -22.29
CA PRO A 94 -1.97 -52.93 -22.88
C PRO A 94 -3.24 -53.57 -23.47
N ARG A 95 -4.42 -52.93 -23.33
CA ARG A 95 -5.67 -53.37 -23.96
C ARG A 95 -5.88 -52.80 -25.35
N VAL A 96 -5.16 -51.75 -25.75
CA VAL A 96 -5.36 -51.06 -27.04
C VAL A 96 -4.51 -51.68 -28.17
N GLU A 97 -3.47 -52.47 -27.84
CA GLU A 97 -2.62 -53.17 -28.83
C GLU A 97 -3.35 -54.31 -29.56
N ASN A 98 -4.45 -54.85 -29.00
CA ASN A 98 -5.12 -56.04 -29.55
C ASN A 98 -6.25 -55.74 -30.56
N GLY A 99 -6.33 -54.50 -31.06
CA GLY A 99 -7.43 -54.02 -31.89
C GLY A 99 -7.10 -53.68 -33.35
N LYS A 100 -5.85 -53.86 -33.81
CA LYS A 100 -5.46 -53.55 -35.20
C LYS A 100 -4.61 -54.66 -35.84
N SER A 101 -5.29 -55.66 -36.37
CA SER A 101 -5.00 -56.24 -37.70
C SER A 101 -6.05 -57.30 -38.04
N GLU A 102 -7.20 -56.84 -38.52
CA GLU A 102 -7.80 -57.41 -39.75
C GLU A 102 -7.24 -56.62 -40.94
#